data_AF-A0A7V1JCP4-F1
#
_entry.id   AF-A0A7V1JCP4-F1
#
_cell.length_a   1.000
_cell.length_b   1.000
_cell.length_c   1.000
_cell.angle_alpha   90.00
_cell.angle_beta   90.00
_cell.angle_gamma   90.00
#
_symmetry.space_group_name_H-M   'P 1'
#
loop_
_entity.id
_entity.type
_entity.pdbx_description
1 polymer ?
#
loop_
_entity_poly.entity_id
_entity_poly.type
_entity_poly.pdbx_seq_one_letter_code
_entity_poly.pdbx_strand_id
1 'polypeptide(L)'
;MDLFSTNKGNSLPPLAERLRPRSISEFIGQMHLLGENKPLRNMLDSKLIRSMILWGPPGSGKTTLAGIISNTSGYEFYAISAVSSGVKELKEIIDKANVSFKYYKNPIIVFIDEM
;
A
#
# COMPACT_ATOMS: atom_id res chain seq x y z
N MET A 1 31.18 -25.30 2.43
CA MET A 1 30.48 -24.93 1.18
C MET A 1 29.28 -24.09 1.57
N ASP A 2 29.40 -22.79 1.39
CA ASP A 2 28.40 -21.83 1.85
C ASP A 2 27.28 -21.73 0.79
N LEU A 3 26.18 -22.46 1.03
CA LEU A 3 25.06 -22.65 0.11
C LEU A 3 24.23 -21.37 -0.14
N PHE A 4 24.57 -20.28 0.55
CA PHE A 4 23.91 -18.97 0.47
C PHE A 4 24.81 -17.88 -0.13
N SER A 5 25.84 -18.26 -0.87
CA SER A 5 26.65 -17.30 -1.63
C SER A 5 25.81 -16.65 -2.74
N THR A 6 25.34 -15.46 -2.42
CA THR A 6 24.47 -14.54 -3.14
C THR A 6 24.78 -14.43 -4.64
N ASN A 7 23.91 -14.99 -5.49
CA ASN A 7 23.86 -14.64 -6.91
C ASN A 7 23.17 -13.26 -7.04
N LYS A 8 23.98 -12.19 -7.02
CA LYS A 8 23.55 -10.78 -7.05
C LYS A 8 23.14 -10.30 -8.46
N GLY A 9 22.52 -11.17 -9.25
CA GLY A 9 21.97 -10.87 -10.57
C GLY A 9 20.80 -11.80 -10.85
N ASN A 10 19.59 -11.25 -10.93
CA ASN A 10 18.30 -11.96 -11.13
C ASN A 10 17.76 -12.79 -9.95
N SER A 11 17.90 -12.34 -8.70
CA SER A 11 17.07 -12.90 -7.62
C SER A 11 15.63 -12.43 -7.77
N LEU A 12 14.78 -13.25 -8.41
CA LEU A 12 13.34 -13.02 -8.41
C LEU A 12 12.87 -12.82 -6.95
N PRO A 13 11.96 -11.85 -6.68
CA PRO A 13 11.47 -11.65 -5.34
C PRO A 13 10.82 -12.93 -4.80
N PRO A 14 10.75 -13.12 -3.46
CA PRO A 14 10.17 -14.31 -2.86
C PRO A 14 8.79 -14.65 -3.44
N LEU A 15 8.43 -15.93 -3.49
CA LEU A 15 7.16 -16.37 -4.09
C LEU A 15 5.95 -15.65 -3.50
N ALA A 16 5.93 -15.43 -2.19
CA ALA A 16 4.87 -14.71 -1.51
C ALA A 16 4.68 -13.28 -2.06
N GLU A 17 5.77 -12.58 -2.40
CA GLU A 17 5.71 -11.25 -3.01
C GLU A 17 5.15 -11.32 -4.44
N ARG A 18 5.57 -12.33 -5.21
CA ARG A 18 5.11 -12.54 -6.60
C ARG A 18 3.63 -12.90 -6.70
N LEU A 19 3.09 -13.57 -5.69
CA LEU A 19 1.70 -14.00 -5.63
C LEU A 19 0.76 -12.95 -5.03
N ARG A 20 1.25 -11.77 -4.65
CA ARG A 20 0.40 -10.70 -4.10
C ARG A 20 -0.66 -10.28 -5.13
N PRO A 21 -1.95 -10.30 -4.77
CA PRO A 21 -3.04 -9.73 -5.56
C PRO A 21 -2.74 -8.30 -6.02
N ARG A 22 -3.03 -8.00 -7.29
CA ARG A 22 -2.82 -6.67 -7.89
C ARG A 22 -4.09 -5.84 -7.98
N SER A 23 -5.24 -6.50 -7.90
CA SER A 23 -6.57 -5.91 -7.98
C SER A 23 -7.46 -6.42 -6.86
N ILE A 24 -8.55 -5.70 -6.60
CA ILE A 24 -9.51 -6.11 -5.56
C ILE A 24 -10.22 -7.42 -5.91
N SER A 25 -10.40 -7.71 -7.20
CA SER A 25 -10.96 -8.97 -7.70
C SER A 25 -10.06 -10.17 -7.47
N GLU A 26 -8.74 -9.97 -7.36
CA GLU A 26 -7.78 -11.03 -7.03
C GLU A 26 -7.63 -11.22 -5.52
N PHE A 27 -8.15 -10.30 -4.70
CA PHE A 27 -7.99 -10.37 -3.25
C PHE A 27 -8.94 -11.41 -2.66
N ILE A 28 -8.37 -12.47 -2.07
CA ILE A 28 -9.13 -13.58 -1.50
C ILE A 28 -9.48 -13.28 -0.04
N GLY A 29 -10.77 -13.39 0.28
CA GLY A 29 -11.29 -13.21 1.64
C GLY A 29 -11.79 -11.79 1.92
N GLN A 30 -12.06 -11.49 3.20
CA GLN A 30 -12.54 -10.18 3.66
C GLN A 30 -13.81 -9.67 2.94
N MET A 31 -14.70 -10.57 2.49
CA MET A 31 -15.92 -10.22 1.74
C MET A 31 -16.88 -9.30 2.51
N HIS A 32 -16.80 -9.30 3.84
CA HIS A 32 -17.56 -8.37 4.67
C HIS A 32 -17.11 -6.90 4.50
N LEU A 33 -15.86 -6.67 4.06
CA LEU A 33 -15.30 -5.34 3.73
C LEU A 33 -15.27 -5.07 2.23
N LEU A 34 -15.04 -6.11 1.41
CA LEU A 34 -14.73 -6.00 -0.02
C LEU A 34 -15.85 -6.47 -0.96
N GLY A 35 -16.91 -7.07 -0.42
CA GLY A 35 -18.07 -7.48 -1.20
C GLY A 35 -18.78 -6.30 -1.86
N GLU A 36 -19.75 -6.62 -2.72
CA GLU A 36 -20.57 -5.59 -3.35
C GLU A 36 -21.24 -4.68 -2.31
N ASN A 37 -21.26 -3.38 -2.60
CA ASN A 37 -21.82 -2.34 -1.74
C ASN A 37 -21.17 -2.22 -0.35
N LYS A 38 -20.00 -2.83 -0.12
CA LYS A 38 -19.28 -2.71 1.15
C LYS A 38 -18.42 -1.43 1.20
N PRO A 39 -18.12 -0.90 2.40
CA PRO A 39 -17.50 0.41 2.55
C PRO A 39 -16.18 0.56 1.79
N LEU A 40 -15.30 -0.43 1.89
CA LEU A 40 -13.98 -0.38 1.27
C LEU A 40 -14.07 -0.53 -0.25
N ARG A 41 -14.98 -1.38 -0.74
CA ARG A 41 -15.28 -1.51 -2.18
C ARG A 41 -15.83 -0.19 -2.76
N ASN A 42 -16.84 0.40 -2.12
CA ASN A 42 -17.42 1.67 -2.56
C ASN A 42 -16.41 2.83 -2.56
N MET A 43 -15.50 2.84 -1.58
CA MET A 43 -14.45 3.85 -1.50
C MET A 43 -13.45 3.71 -2.66
N LEU A 44 -13.05 2.48 -3.00
CA LEU A 44 -12.20 2.20 -4.14
C LEU A 44 -12.89 2.57 -5.47
N ASP A 45 -14.15 2.15 -5.64
CA ASP A 45 -14.92 2.40 -6.86
C ASP A 45 -15.16 3.91 -7.10
N SER A 46 -15.37 4.68 -6.03
CA SER A 46 -15.52 6.15 -6.10
C SER A 46 -14.19 6.91 -6.21
N LYS A 47 -13.04 6.25 -6.05
CA LYS A 47 -11.69 6.85 -5.95
C LYS A 47 -11.54 7.90 -4.85
N LEU A 48 -12.47 7.93 -3.88
CA LEU A 48 -12.43 8.86 -2.75
C LEU A 48 -11.78 8.18 -1.55
N ILE A 49 -10.45 8.02 -1.62
CA ILE A 49 -9.68 7.34 -0.57
C ILE A 49 -9.66 8.19 0.70
N ARG A 50 -10.08 7.59 1.81
CA ARG A 50 -10.05 8.22 3.14
C ARG A 50 -8.92 7.64 3.99
N SER A 51 -8.43 8.44 4.94
CA SER A 51 -7.50 7.95 5.98
C SER A 51 -8.13 6.80 6.75
N MET A 52 -7.34 5.76 6.99
CA MET A 52 -7.78 4.55 7.69
C MET A 52 -6.63 3.82 8.36
N ILE A 53 -6.99 2.95 9.29
CA ILE A 53 -6.08 2.01 9.94
C ILE A 53 -6.47 0.61 9.47
N LEU A 54 -5.53 -0.11 8.87
CA LEU A 54 -5.70 -1.52 8.53
C LEU A 54 -5.23 -2.36 9.71
N TRP A 55 -6.15 -3.02 10.39
CA TRP A 55 -5.85 -3.85 11.57
C TRP A 55 -6.18 -5.32 11.32
N GLY A 56 -5.34 -6.22 11.85
CA GLY A 56 -5.55 -7.66 11.76
C GLY A 56 -4.27 -8.47 11.96
N PRO A 57 -4.39 -9.80 12.09
CA PRO A 57 -3.26 -10.71 12.33
C PRO A 57 -2.21 -10.65 11.20
N PRO A 58 -0.97 -11.14 11.43
CA PRO A 58 0.03 -11.27 10.38
C PRO A 58 -0.51 -12.12 9.22
N GLY A 59 -0.21 -11.72 7.98
CA GLY A 59 -0.72 -12.41 6.78
C GLY A 59 -2.17 -12.06 6.39
N SER A 60 -2.86 -11.16 7.10
CA SER A 60 -4.23 -10.75 6.75
C SER A 60 -4.37 -9.89 5.49
N GLY A 61 -3.26 -9.60 4.80
CA GLY A 61 -3.25 -8.86 3.53
C GLY A 61 -3.25 -7.34 3.64
N LYS A 62 -2.88 -6.76 4.80
CA LYS A 62 -2.85 -5.29 5.01
C LYS A 62 -1.96 -4.55 3.99
N THR A 63 -0.69 -4.95 3.90
CA THR A 63 0.28 -4.37 2.96
C THR A 63 -0.15 -4.58 1.50
N THR A 64 -0.70 -5.76 1.19
CA THR A 64 -1.28 -6.05 -0.13
C THR A 64 -2.44 -5.11 -0.46
N LEU A 65 -3.34 -4.90 0.49
CA LEU A 65 -4.50 -4.03 0.32
C LEU A 65 -4.08 -2.57 0.11
N ALA A 66 -3.06 -2.09 0.83
CA ALA A 66 -2.47 -0.77 0.59
C ALA A 66 -1.92 -0.64 -0.84
N GLY A 67 -1.24 -1.68 -1.35
CA GLY A 67 -0.77 -1.74 -2.74
C GLY A 67 -1.92 -1.71 -3.76
N ILE A 68 -3.02 -2.43 -3.50
CA ILE A 68 -4.21 -2.38 -4.36
C ILE A 68 -4.87 -1.00 -4.34
N ILE A 69 -5.00 -0.37 -3.16
CA ILE A 69 -5.53 0.99 -3.01
C ILE A 69 -4.71 1.98 -3.84
N SER A 70 -3.38 1.89 -3.76
CA SER A 70 -2.45 2.70 -4.57
C SER A 70 -2.76 2.55 -6.06
N ASN A 71 -2.71 1.31 -6.58
CA ASN A 71 -2.93 1.02 -7.99
C ASN A 71 -4.32 1.47 -8.49
N THR A 72 -5.35 1.32 -7.65
CA THR A 72 -6.74 1.62 -8.04
C THR A 72 -7.04 3.11 -7.99
N SER A 73 -6.47 3.83 -7.03
CA SER A 73 -6.73 5.26 -6.84
C SER A 73 -6.06 6.12 -7.90
N GLY A 74 -4.89 5.73 -8.40
CA GLY A 74 -4.08 6.54 -9.32
C GLY A 74 -3.41 7.75 -8.65
N TYR A 75 -3.46 7.84 -7.31
CA TYR A 75 -2.77 8.88 -6.56
C TYR A 75 -1.30 8.54 -6.39
N GLU A 76 -0.48 9.57 -6.20
CA GLU A 76 0.91 9.36 -5.80
C GLU A 76 0.94 8.66 -4.44
N PHE A 77 1.76 7.62 -4.31
CA PHE A 77 1.77 6.73 -3.16
C PHE A 77 3.17 6.59 -2.58
N TYR A 78 3.27 6.77 -1.27
CA TYR A 78 4.51 6.60 -0.50
C TYR A 78 4.30 5.52 0.57
N ALA A 79 5.12 4.48 0.56
CA ALA A 79 5.20 3.52 1.66
C ALA A 79 6.42 3.84 2.52
N ILE A 80 6.18 4.07 3.82
CA ILE A 80 7.23 4.30 4.81
C ILE A 80 7.15 3.24 5.91
N SER A 81 8.28 2.94 6.54
CA SER A 81 8.32 2.02 7.68
C SER A 81 8.30 2.83 8.98
N ALA A 82 7.41 2.50 9.91
CA ALA A 82 7.35 3.12 11.22
C ALA A 82 8.62 2.92 12.05
N VAL A 83 9.41 1.88 11.74
CA VAL A 83 10.62 1.49 12.49
C VAL A 83 11.87 2.14 11.93
N SER A 84 11.99 2.26 10.60
CA SER A 84 13.20 2.76 9.96
C SER A 84 13.09 4.19 9.40
N SER A 85 11.88 4.69 9.14
CA SER A 85 11.69 6.04 8.62
C SER A 85 11.74 7.10 9.73
N GLY A 86 12.57 8.12 9.51
CA GLY A 86 12.69 9.25 10.42
C GLY A 86 11.60 10.31 10.22
N VAL A 87 11.40 11.16 11.24
CA VAL A 87 10.46 12.29 11.20
C VAL A 87 10.72 13.25 10.02
N LYS A 88 11.97 13.35 9.58
CA LYS A 88 12.36 14.21 8.45
C LYS A 88 11.74 13.75 7.14
N GLU A 89 11.81 12.45 6.83
CA GLU A 89 11.26 11.87 5.60
C GLU A 89 9.74 12.09 5.52
N LEU A 90 9.03 11.85 6.63
CA LEU A 90 7.59 12.09 6.71
C LEU A 90 7.23 13.57 6.46
N LYS A 91 8.01 14.51 7.01
CA LYS A 91 7.82 15.95 6.78
C LYS A 91 7.98 16.33 5.31
N GLU A 92 8.99 15.79 4.65
CA GLU A 92 9.24 16.05 3.22
C GLU A 92 8.06 15.56 2.34
N ILE A 93 7.50 14.38 2.66
CA ILE A 93 6.33 13.85 1.96
C ILE A 93 5.09 14.74 2.21
N ILE A 94 4.88 15.19 3.45
CA ILE A 94 3.76 16.09 3.79
C ILE A 94 3.88 17.42 3.05
N ASP A 95 5.07 18.02 3.00
CA ASP A 95 5.31 19.26 2.28
C ASP A 95 5.02 19.10 0.78
N LYS A 96 5.46 17.97 0.19
CA LYS A 96 5.15 17.63 -1.19
C LYS A 96 3.65 17.46 -1.42
N ALA A 97 2.94 16.79 -0.50
CA ALA A 97 1.49 16.60 -0.58
C ALA A 97 0.74 17.92 -0.55
N ASN A 98 1.15 18.85 0.33
CA ASN A 98 0.57 20.19 0.41
C ASN A 98 0.74 20.98 -0.89
N VAL A 99 1.93 20.93 -1.49
CA VAL A 99 2.22 21.57 -2.78
C VAL A 99 1.37 20.93 -3.90
N SER A 100 1.39 19.60 -4.02
CA SER A 100 0.63 18.86 -5.03
C SER A 100 -0.87 19.17 -4.97
N PHE A 101 -1.43 19.16 -3.76
CA PHE A 101 -2.84 19.45 -3.57
C PHE A 101 -3.19 20.92 -3.84
N LYS A 102 -2.31 21.86 -3.46
CA LYS A 102 -2.54 23.29 -3.69
C LYS A 102 -2.61 23.64 -5.19
N TYR A 103 -1.70 23.11 -5.99
CA TYR A 103 -1.57 23.48 -7.41
C TYR A 103 -2.36 22.59 -8.36
N TYR A 104 -2.41 21.28 -8.10
CA TYR A 104 -2.96 20.30 -9.04
C TYR A 104 -4.21 19.58 -8.53
N LYS A 105 -4.64 19.86 -7.29
CA LYS A 105 -5.73 19.12 -6.62
C LYS A 105 -5.50 17.61 -6.62
N ASN A 106 -4.23 17.20 -6.62
CA ASN A 106 -3.84 15.80 -6.68
C ASN A 106 -3.39 15.33 -5.28
N PRO A 107 -4.23 14.58 -4.55
CA PRO A 107 -3.88 14.09 -3.22
C PRO A 107 -2.77 13.04 -3.30
N ILE A 108 -2.04 12.89 -2.20
CA ILE A 108 -0.99 11.88 -2.03
C ILE A 108 -1.44 10.92 -0.93
N ILE A 109 -1.24 9.62 -1.16
CA ILE A 109 -1.45 8.58 -0.15
C ILE A 109 -0.11 8.28 0.52
N VAL A 110 -0.09 8.31 1.85
CA VAL A 110 1.05 7.84 2.64
C VAL A 110 0.60 6.59 3.41
N PHE A 111 1.25 5.47 3.14
CA PHE A 111 1.09 4.23 3.86
C PHE A 111 2.24 4.08 4.85
N ILE A 112 1.90 3.82 6.11
CA ILE A 112 2.86 3.62 7.20
C ILE A 112 2.73 2.16 7.61
N ASP A 113 3.76 1.36 7.35
CA ASP A 113 3.81 -0.05 7.76
C ASP A 113 4.74 -0.22 8.96
N GLU A 114 4.42 -1.17 9.84
CA GLU A 114 5.24 -1.45 11.02
C GLU A 114 6.42 -2.38 10.70
N MET A 115 6.42 -3.04 9.52
CA MET A 115 7.37 -4.07 9.04
C MET A 115 8.03 -4.91 10.13
#